data_AF-A0A543I3K9-F1
#
_entry.id   AF-A0A543I3K9-F1
#
_cell.length_a   1.000
_cell.length_b   1.000
_cell.length_c   1.000
_cell.angle_alpha   90.00
_cell.angle_beta   90.00
_cell.angle_gamma   90.00
#
_symmetry.space_group_name_H-M   'P 1'
#
loop_
_entity.id
_entity.type
_entity.pdbx_description
1 polymer ?
#
loop_
_entity_poly.entity_id
_entity_poly.type
_entity_poly.pdbx_seq_one_letter_code
_entity_poly.pdbx_strand_id
1 'polypeptide(L)'
;MSSSDVARYEQMTDAELYEELGLLLLGEDALGMGSLGRSRLRRFGRDKWNDAQRALRQRLCTEAGESRLGDGEVALGQGLIAAVAETLKFEHAEAAVVSVLLLRRSLDKFCASDGVGL
;
A
#
# COMPACT_ATOMS: atom_id res chain seq x y z
N MET A 1 -5.64 -12.39 10.17
CA MET A 1 -4.19 -12.14 9.99
C MET A 1 -3.59 -11.86 11.36
N SER A 2 -2.39 -12.35 11.65
CA SER A 2 -1.76 -12.09 12.96
C SER A 2 -1.00 -10.77 12.90
N SER A 3 -0.79 -10.10 14.04
CA SER A 3 0.08 -8.90 14.14
C SER A 3 1.46 -9.10 13.46
N SER A 4 1.89 -10.36 13.34
CA SER A 4 3.17 -10.79 12.77
C SER A 4 3.34 -10.50 11.28
N ASP A 5 2.27 -10.43 10.48
CA ASP A 5 2.39 -10.25 9.03
C ASP A 5 2.74 -8.79 8.67
N VAL A 6 2.14 -7.83 9.37
CA VAL A 6 2.50 -6.40 9.25
C VAL A 6 3.94 -6.16 9.73
N ALA A 7 4.31 -6.76 10.86
CA ALA A 7 5.68 -6.67 11.40
C ALA A 7 6.72 -7.26 10.42
N ARG A 8 6.37 -8.30 9.65
CA ARG A 8 7.21 -8.81 8.56
C ARG A 8 7.39 -7.77 7.45
N TYR A 9 6.31 -7.17 6.97
CA TYR A 9 6.35 -6.15 5.93
C TYR A 9 7.14 -4.90 6.34
N GLU A 10 7.04 -4.50 7.61
CA GLU A 10 7.82 -3.39 8.17
C GLU A 10 9.34 -3.62 8.14
N GLN A 11 9.80 -4.85 8.00
CA GLN A 11 11.23 -5.20 7.89
C GLN A 11 11.71 -5.33 6.44
N MET A 12 10.80 -5.44 5.46
CA MET A 12 11.14 -5.61 4.04
C MET A 12 11.55 -4.28 3.40
N THR A 13 12.43 -4.25 2.42
CA THR A 13 12.69 -3.04 1.62
C THR A 13 11.51 -2.68 0.73
N ASP A 14 11.41 -1.43 0.26
CA ASP A 14 10.36 -1.03 -0.71
C ASP A 14 10.34 -1.93 -1.96
N ALA A 15 11.51 -2.37 -2.41
CA ALA A 15 11.64 -3.23 -3.56
C ALA A 15 11.08 -4.64 -3.31
N GLU A 16 11.26 -5.17 -2.09
CA GLU A 16 10.68 -6.43 -1.64
C GLU A 16 9.17 -6.28 -1.41
N LEU A 17 8.69 -5.14 -0.90
CA LEU A 17 7.26 -4.86 -0.78
C LEU A 17 6.57 -4.77 -2.14
N TYR A 18 7.20 -4.17 -3.16
CA TYR A 18 6.66 -4.19 -4.52
C TYR A 18 6.63 -5.61 -5.12
N GLU A 19 7.65 -6.41 -4.83
CA GLU A 19 7.67 -7.80 -5.27
C GLU A 19 6.56 -8.63 -4.59
N GLU A 20 6.40 -8.47 -3.28
CA GLU A 20 5.33 -9.10 -2.49
C GLU A 20 3.94 -8.67 -2.98
N LEU A 21 3.72 -7.37 -3.19
CA LEU A 21 2.45 -6.86 -3.73
C LEU A 21 2.15 -7.46 -5.10
N GLY A 22 3.18 -7.57 -5.96
CA GLY A 22 3.02 -8.20 -7.26
C GLY A 22 2.69 -9.68 -7.16
N LEU A 23 3.31 -10.40 -6.22
CA LEU A 23 3.03 -11.80 -5.95
C LEU A 23 1.59 -12.00 -5.48
N LEU A 24 1.14 -11.22 -4.50
CA LEU A 24 -0.21 -11.33 -3.95
C LEU A 24 -1.28 -11.05 -5.02
N LEU A 25 -1.09 -10.00 -5.83
CA LEU A 25 -2.05 -9.61 -6.86
C LEU A 25 -2.11 -10.54 -8.07
N LEU A 26 -1.02 -11.25 -8.38
CA LEU A 26 -0.98 -12.23 -9.47
C LEU A 26 -1.31 -13.65 -8.98
N GLY A 27 -1.23 -13.91 -7.67
CA GLY A 27 -1.59 -15.19 -7.08
C GLY A 27 -0.86 -16.36 -7.73
N GLU A 28 -1.62 -17.40 -8.10
CA GLU A 28 -1.07 -18.61 -8.73
C GLU A 28 -0.42 -18.34 -10.09
N ASP A 29 -0.80 -17.28 -10.80
CA ASP A 29 -0.21 -16.91 -12.09
C ASP A 29 1.25 -16.43 -11.95
N ALA A 30 1.68 -16.08 -10.73
CA ALA A 30 3.07 -15.74 -10.44
C ALA A 30 4.00 -16.97 -10.39
N LEU A 31 3.46 -18.17 -10.11
CA LEU A 31 4.24 -19.40 -9.90
C LEU A 31 4.99 -19.86 -11.17
N GLY A 32 4.54 -19.43 -12.35
CA GLY A 32 5.17 -19.75 -13.64
C GLY A 32 6.37 -18.88 -14.01
N MET A 33 6.71 -17.83 -13.24
CA MET A 33 7.60 -16.77 -13.73
C MET A 33 9.11 -16.98 -13.49
N GLY A 34 9.53 -17.94 -12.66
CA GLY A 34 10.95 -18.23 -12.40
C GLY A 34 11.77 -17.04 -11.86
N SER A 35 13.10 -17.07 -11.96
CA SER A 35 13.99 -16.00 -11.45
C SER A 35 13.86 -14.66 -12.20
N LEU A 36 13.53 -14.70 -13.50
CA LEU A 36 13.11 -13.55 -14.30
C LEU A 36 11.73 -13.00 -13.88
N GLY A 37 11.01 -13.76 -13.06
CA GLY A 37 9.72 -13.39 -12.49
C GLY A 37 9.84 -12.34 -11.41
N ARG A 38 10.87 -12.38 -10.55
CA ARG A 38 11.03 -11.40 -9.46
C ARG A 38 11.08 -9.96 -9.95
N SER A 39 11.85 -9.69 -11.00
CA SER A 39 11.91 -8.37 -11.62
C SER A 39 10.57 -7.94 -12.24
N ARG A 40 9.80 -8.88 -12.81
CA ARG A 40 8.46 -8.62 -13.34
C ARG A 40 7.44 -8.38 -12.23
N LEU A 41 7.45 -9.19 -11.18
CA LEU A 41 6.61 -9.04 -9.98
C LEU A 41 6.86 -7.67 -9.35
N ARG A 42 8.12 -7.30 -9.16
CA ARG A 42 8.49 -5.98 -8.63
C ARG A 42 8.00 -4.84 -9.51
N ARG A 43 8.14 -4.96 -10.83
CA ARG A 43 7.64 -3.94 -11.76
C ARG A 43 6.12 -3.84 -11.70
N PHE A 44 5.42 -4.97 -11.76
CA PHE A 44 3.97 -5.04 -11.70
C PHE A 44 3.43 -4.48 -10.37
N GLY A 45 3.99 -4.91 -9.23
CA GLY A 45 3.60 -4.39 -7.93
C GLY A 45 3.93 -2.91 -7.76
N ARG A 46 5.03 -2.40 -8.33
CA ARG A 46 5.30 -0.96 -8.37
C ARG A 46 4.27 -0.19 -9.20
N ASP A 47 3.88 -0.71 -10.36
CA ASP A 47 2.86 -0.08 -11.21
C ASP A 47 1.51 -0.06 -10.49
N LYS A 48 1.14 -1.18 -9.83
CA LYS A 48 -0.05 -1.28 -8.99
C LYS A 48 -0.02 -0.37 -7.77
N TRP A 49 1.13 -0.21 -7.15
CA TRP A 49 1.32 0.78 -6.09
C TRP A 49 1.07 2.20 -6.60
N ASN A 50 1.60 2.58 -7.77
CA ASN A 50 1.36 3.92 -8.33
C ASN A 50 -0.12 4.16 -8.65
N ASP A 51 -0.84 3.14 -9.12
CA ASP A 51 -2.30 3.19 -9.32
C ASP A 51 -3.05 3.33 -8.00
N ALA A 52 -2.69 2.50 -7.01
CA ALA A 52 -3.24 2.53 -5.67
C ALA A 52 -3.07 3.90 -5.03
N GLN A 53 -1.88 4.51 -5.17
CA GLN A 53 -1.61 5.86 -4.69
C GLN A 53 -2.58 6.89 -5.27
N ARG A 54 -2.84 6.84 -6.58
CA ARG A 54 -3.78 7.78 -7.21
C ARG A 54 -5.20 7.63 -6.68
N ALA A 55 -5.68 6.39 -6.56
CA ALA A 55 -7.02 6.10 -6.06
C ALA A 55 -7.18 6.46 -4.57
N LEU A 56 -6.17 6.15 -3.75
CA LEU A 56 -6.17 6.47 -2.33
C LEU A 56 -6.10 7.98 -2.10
N ARG A 57 -5.34 8.73 -2.92
CA ARG A 57 -5.25 10.19 -2.78
C ARG A 57 -6.59 10.87 -3.01
N GLN A 58 -7.33 10.45 -4.03
CA GLN A 58 -8.66 10.98 -4.33
C GLN A 58 -9.67 10.73 -3.20
N ARG A 59 -9.44 9.73 -2.36
CA ARG A 59 -10.35 9.34 -1.27
C ARG A 59 -9.92 9.83 0.11
N LEU A 60 -8.65 9.64 0.44
CA LEU A 60 -8.08 9.90 1.77
C LEU A 60 -7.69 11.37 1.95
N CYS A 61 -7.26 12.07 0.90
CA CYS A 61 -6.86 13.48 0.96
C CYS A 61 -8.05 14.43 0.74
N THR A 62 -9.19 14.09 1.33
CA THR A 62 -10.38 14.94 1.42
C THR A 62 -10.70 15.16 2.90
N GLU A 63 -11.40 16.23 3.28
CA GLU A 63 -11.79 16.48 4.68
C GLU A 63 -12.51 15.26 5.33
N ALA A 64 -13.28 14.52 4.52
CA ALA A 64 -13.96 13.29 4.96
C ALA A 64 -13.02 12.08 5.10
N GLY A 65 -11.90 12.06 4.37
CA GLY A 65 -10.87 11.03 4.41
C GLY A 65 -9.91 11.20 5.60
N GLU A 66 -9.54 12.43 5.93
CA GLU A 66 -8.74 12.76 7.12
C GLU A 66 -9.45 12.34 8.39
N SER A 67 -10.77 12.62 8.48
CA SER A 67 -11.62 12.16 9.59
C SER A 67 -11.68 10.62 9.74
N ARG A 68 -11.42 9.84 8.67
CA ARG A 68 -11.44 8.37 8.70
C ARG A 68 -10.12 7.75 9.17
N LEU A 69 -9.01 8.48 9.06
CA LEU A 69 -7.70 7.99 9.50
C LEU A 69 -7.52 8.10 11.02
N GLY A 70 -8.33 8.95 11.68
CA GLY A 70 -8.39 9.11 13.12
C GLY A 70 -7.13 9.79 13.71
N ASP A 71 -7.30 10.53 14.80
CA ASP A 71 -6.17 11.09 15.55
C ASP A 71 -5.46 9.97 16.34
N GLY A 72 -4.36 9.42 15.79
CA GLY A 72 -3.42 8.60 16.56
C GLY A 72 -2.57 7.61 15.75
N GLU A 73 -1.28 7.50 16.09
CA GLU A 73 -0.30 6.63 15.42
C GLU A 73 -0.67 5.13 15.40
N VAL A 74 -1.41 4.63 16.39
CA VAL A 74 -1.81 3.22 16.50
C VAL A 74 -3.09 2.91 15.72
N ALA A 75 -3.98 3.90 15.54
CA ALA A 75 -5.17 3.79 14.69
C ALA A 75 -4.79 3.73 13.20
N LEU A 76 -3.66 4.35 12.83
CA LEU A 76 -3.10 4.32 11.49
C LEU A 76 -2.67 2.92 11.03
N GLY A 77 -2.44 1.95 11.92
CA GLY A 77 -2.08 0.59 11.50
C GLY A 77 -3.28 -0.15 10.88
N GLN A 78 -4.24 -0.54 11.73
CA GLN A 78 -5.40 -1.32 11.30
C GLN A 78 -6.45 -0.49 10.56
N GLY A 79 -6.63 0.78 10.95
CA GLY A 79 -7.56 1.71 10.30
C GLY A 79 -7.15 2.01 8.86
N LEU A 80 -5.85 2.25 8.62
CA LEU A 80 -5.34 2.45 7.25
C LEU A 80 -5.48 1.20 6.40
N ILE A 81 -5.19 0.01 6.95
CA ILE A 81 -5.38 -1.25 6.22
C ILE A 81 -6.84 -1.44 5.82
N ALA A 82 -7.78 -1.20 6.73
CA ALA A 82 -9.20 -1.29 6.41
C ALA A 82 -9.62 -0.26 5.33
N ALA A 83 -9.16 0.98 5.44
CA ALA A 83 -9.45 2.03 4.48
C ALA A 83 -8.86 1.74 3.08
N VAL A 84 -7.66 1.19 3.04
CA VAL A 84 -6.98 0.76 1.82
C VAL A 84 -7.73 -0.41 1.18
N ALA A 85 -8.06 -1.45 1.95
CA ALA A 85 -8.82 -2.60 1.48
C ALA A 85 -10.17 -2.18 0.89
N GLU A 86 -10.92 -1.31 1.57
CA GLU A 86 -12.22 -0.83 1.10
C GLU A 86 -12.10 -0.01 -0.19
N THR A 87 -11.08 0.84 -0.27
CA THR A 87 -10.88 1.78 -1.39
C THR A 87 -10.40 1.08 -2.64
N LEU A 88 -9.44 0.17 -2.50
CA LEU A 88 -8.81 -0.53 -3.62
C LEU A 88 -9.47 -1.87 -3.96
N LYS A 89 -10.42 -2.32 -3.14
CA LYS A 89 -11.02 -3.67 -3.23
C LYS A 89 -9.95 -4.76 -3.15
N PHE A 90 -8.94 -4.52 -2.34
CA PHE A 90 -7.85 -5.45 -2.07
C PHE A 90 -8.24 -6.39 -0.94
N GLU A 91 -7.70 -7.61 -0.95
CA GLU A 91 -7.76 -8.43 0.25
C GLU A 91 -6.84 -7.84 1.32
N HIS A 92 -6.94 -8.43 2.51
CA HIS A 92 -6.29 -7.88 3.69
C HIS A 92 -4.75 -7.90 3.57
N ALA A 93 -4.18 -8.86 2.83
CA ALA A 93 -2.73 -8.99 2.66
C ALA A 93 -2.15 -7.90 1.76
N GLU A 94 -2.78 -7.62 0.61
CA GLU A 94 -2.35 -6.56 -0.30
C GLU A 94 -2.55 -5.19 0.35
N ALA A 95 -3.67 -5.01 1.05
CA ALA A 95 -3.94 -3.80 1.80
C ALA A 95 -2.87 -3.55 2.88
N ALA A 96 -2.39 -4.60 3.56
CA ALA A 96 -1.30 -4.48 4.53
C ALA A 96 0.02 -4.01 3.88
N VAL A 97 0.41 -4.59 2.74
CA VAL A 97 1.62 -4.18 2.02
C VAL A 97 1.52 -2.72 1.56
N VAL A 98 0.38 -2.32 1.01
CA VAL A 98 0.11 -0.94 0.57
C VAL A 98 0.11 0.03 1.74
N SER A 99 -0.46 -0.34 2.90
CA SER A 99 -0.44 0.49 4.10
C SER A 99 0.97 0.72 4.64
N VAL A 100 1.83 -0.30 4.65
CA VAL A 100 3.24 -0.15 5.04
C VAL A 100 3.98 0.78 4.07
N LEU A 101 3.74 0.65 2.76
CA LEU A 101 4.29 1.57 1.77
C LEU A 101 3.82 3.02 1.96
N LEU A 102 2.55 3.25 2.34
CA LEU A 102 2.01 4.58 2.64
C LEU A 102 2.66 5.19 3.89
N LEU A 103 2.75 4.42 4.98
CA LEU A 103 3.35 4.88 6.24
C LEU A 103 4.81 5.29 6.04
N ARG A 104 5.59 4.50 5.28
CA ARG A 104 7.00 4.80 4.98
C ARG A 104 7.22 6.01 4.10
N ARG A 105 6.32 6.24 3.15
CA ARG A 105 6.42 7.39 2.23
C ARG A 105 5.83 8.67 2.85
N SER A 106 5.29 8.57 4.08
CA SER A 106 4.54 9.57 4.83
C SER A 106 3.22 9.95 4.14
N LEU A 107 2.11 9.83 4.87
CA LEU A 107 0.79 10.31 4.44
C LEU A 107 0.80 11.84 4.23
N ASP A 108 1.61 12.58 4.98
CA ASP A 108 1.73 14.03 4.81
C ASP A 108 2.30 14.40 3.44
N LYS A 109 3.30 13.67 2.92
CA LYS A 109 3.79 13.85 1.54
C LYS A 109 2.78 13.37 0.50
N PHE A 110 1.90 12.45 0.90
CA PHE A 110 0.88 11.86 0.05
C PHE A 110 -0.29 12.82 -0.20
N CYS A 111 -0.70 13.59 0.83
CA CYS A 111 -1.75 14.60 0.73
C CYS A 111 -1.25 16.03 0.51
N ALA A 112 0.00 16.36 0.84
CA ALA A 112 0.53 17.73 0.70
C ALA A 112 0.87 18.18 -0.74
N SER A 113 0.51 17.43 -1.79
CA SER A 113 0.75 17.89 -3.17
C SER A 113 -0.41 18.64 -3.81
N ASP A 114 -1.16 19.43 -3.04
CA ASP A 114 -2.06 20.47 -3.58
C ASP A 114 -1.73 21.86 -3.00
N GLY A 115 -0.43 22.17 -2.84
CA GLY A 115 -0.05 23.44 -2.24
C GLY A 115 1.41 23.88 -2.37
N VAL A 116 2.01 23.84 -3.56
CA VAL A 116 2.94 24.91 -4.00
C VAL A 116 2.77 25.09 -5.50
N GLY A 117 2.10 26.17 -5.89
CA GLY A 117 2.27 26.74 -7.22
C GLY A 117 3.58 27.53 -7.30
N LEU A 118 4.27 27.37 -8.43
CA LEU A 118 4.88 28.39 -9.30
C LEU A 118 5.64 27.69 -10.43
#